data_AF-A0A2E0I9J5-F1
#
_entry.id   AF-A0A2E0I9J5-F1
#
_cell.length_a   1.000
_cell.length_b   1.000
_cell.length_c   1.000
_cell.angle_alpha   90.00
_cell.angle_beta   90.00
_cell.angle_gamma   90.00
#
_symmetry.space_group_name_H-M   'P 1'
#
loop_
_entity.id
_entity.type
_entity.pdbx_description
1 polymer ?
#
loop_
_entity_poly.entity_id
_entity_poly.type
_entity_poly.pdbx_seq_one_letter_code
_entity_poly.pdbx_strand_id
1 'polypeptide(L)'
;MDVSKPKGNTQSFENEHRSVLFAQVIHGKPRMGINKDGFLEVLGKSRKDRKVFLGDVAKAMLHSLGSHETPIFTDEPNWDEQRWELTCKSNELNIKITSSHYWGFGLFSRCFYNKIEIEGPLSVRSRCVHDMVSTLGRNPWEAVRIKPFERVTRLKISEHFEMWNTLIQRAKNEMNEQILRLEDKVRKLRGVNENAVELLRSADLALEEARTALSDRNAPAVERALSRASNSIIQADPKTELLTTNILFDED
;
A
#
# COMPACT_ATOMS: atom_id res chain seq x y z
N MET A 1 -13.06 -49.29 -1.10
CA MET A 1 -12.17 -48.61 -0.12
C MET A 1 -11.70 -47.35 -0.78
N ASP A 2 -12.42 -46.26 -0.53
CA ASP A 2 -12.20 -44.98 -1.18
C ASP A 2 -11.30 -44.13 -0.26
N VAL A 3 -10.08 -43.88 -0.71
CA VAL A 3 -9.06 -43.17 0.07
C VAL A 3 -9.29 -41.68 -0.10
N SER A 4 -10.00 -41.10 0.86
CA SER A 4 -10.22 -39.66 0.96
C SER A 4 -8.87 -38.94 1.11
N LYS A 5 -8.50 -38.15 0.09
CA LYS A 5 -7.38 -37.20 0.19
C LYS A 5 -7.67 -36.15 1.28
N PRO A 6 -6.68 -35.73 2.07
CA PRO A 6 -6.88 -34.65 3.03
C PRO A 6 -7.13 -33.34 2.27
N LYS A 7 -8.29 -32.72 2.55
CA LYS A 7 -8.60 -31.35 2.14
C LYS A 7 -7.54 -30.44 2.73
N GLY A 8 -6.72 -29.83 1.87
CA GLY A 8 -5.84 -28.74 2.25
C GLY A 8 -6.68 -27.64 2.86
N ASN A 9 -6.31 -27.21 4.06
CA ASN A 9 -6.99 -26.17 4.81
C ASN A 9 -6.63 -24.81 4.21
N THR A 10 -7.22 -24.46 3.07
CA THR A 10 -7.21 -23.12 2.49
C THR A 10 -8.16 -22.25 3.32
N GLN A 11 -7.75 -21.91 4.55
CA GLN A 11 -8.45 -20.94 5.39
C GLN A 11 -8.29 -19.54 4.77
N SER A 12 -9.30 -19.12 3.99
CA SER A 12 -9.65 -17.74 3.62
C SER A 12 -8.60 -16.67 3.98
N PHE A 13 -7.54 -16.57 3.19
CA PHE A 13 -6.47 -15.57 3.38
C PHE A 13 -6.83 -14.19 2.85
N GLU A 14 -7.96 -14.11 2.13
CA GLU A 14 -8.68 -12.90 1.76
C GLU A 14 -10.08 -13.02 2.34
N ASN A 15 -10.36 -12.22 3.37
CA ASN A 15 -11.72 -11.84 3.69
C ASN A 15 -11.97 -10.49 3.00
N GLU A 16 -13.22 -10.16 2.70
CA GLU A 16 -13.59 -8.87 2.06
C GLU A 16 -12.96 -7.67 2.80
N HIS A 17 -12.74 -7.83 4.10
CA HIS A 17 -12.20 -6.80 4.98
C HIS A 17 -10.78 -7.05 5.51
N ARG A 18 -10.08 -8.15 5.15
CA ARG A 18 -8.75 -8.45 5.72
C ARG A 18 -7.82 -9.20 4.77
N SER A 19 -6.54 -8.80 4.76
CA SER A 19 -5.42 -9.50 4.12
C SER A 19 -4.36 -9.82 5.16
N VAL A 20 -3.77 -11.01 5.06
CA VAL A 20 -2.58 -11.38 5.83
C VAL A 20 -1.45 -11.65 4.85
N LEU A 21 -0.31 -11.00 5.02
CA LEU A 21 0.85 -11.11 4.15
C LEU A 21 2.09 -11.41 4.97
N PHE A 22 3.07 -12.07 4.36
CA PHE A 22 4.36 -12.33 4.99
C PHE A 22 5.48 -11.77 4.13
N ALA A 23 6.44 -11.13 4.78
CA ALA A 23 7.53 -10.44 4.12
C ALA A 23 8.88 -10.75 4.79
N GLN A 24 9.88 -11.06 3.98
CA GLN A 24 11.26 -11.21 4.42
C GLN A 24 11.86 -9.86 4.78
N VAL A 25 12.42 -9.73 5.99
CA VAL A 25 13.19 -8.54 6.40
C VAL A 25 14.62 -8.69 5.88
N ILE A 26 15.14 -7.72 5.13
CA ILE A 26 16.53 -7.79 4.61
C ILE A 26 17.44 -6.90 5.45
N HIS A 27 16.96 -5.70 5.80
CA HIS A 27 17.69 -4.75 6.62
C HIS A 27 16.94 -4.51 7.93
N GLY A 28 17.63 -4.57 9.07
CA GLY A 28 17.05 -4.27 10.39
C GLY A 28 16.89 -2.76 10.67
N LYS A 29 17.48 -1.90 9.83
CA LYS A 29 17.30 -0.45 9.91
C LYS A 29 15.91 -0.06 9.39
N PRO A 30 15.28 1.01 9.91
CA PRO A 30 15.83 1.98 10.85
C PRO A 30 15.80 1.48 12.29
N ARG A 31 16.72 2.01 13.11
CA ARG A 31 16.65 1.85 14.57
C ARG A 31 15.86 3.04 15.12
N MET A 32 14.83 2.75 15.90
CA MET A 32 13.87 3.71 16.42
C MET A 32 13.81 3.64 17.94
N GLY A 33 13.12 4.61 18.55
CA GLY A 33 12.79 4.63 19.97
C GLY A 33 11.36 4.15 20.22
N ILE A 34 11.11 3.69 21.44
CA ILE A 34 9.79 3.46 22.01
C ILE A 34 9.67 4.34 23.24
N ASN A 35 8.68 5.21 23.25
CA ASN A 35 8.45 6.12 24.36
C ASN A 35 7.85 5.37 25.57
N LYS A 36 7.58 6.11 26.66
CA LYS A 36 7.02 5.53 27.88
C LYS A 36 5.62 4.95 27.72
N ASP A 37 4.86 5.47 26.76
CA ASP A 37 3.47 5.08 26.49
C ASP A 37 3.37 4.03 25.38
N GLY A 38 4.50 3.51 24.89
CA GLY A 38 4.57 2.45 23.88
C GLY A 38 4.52 2.94 22.43
N PHE A 39 4.58 4.24 22.17
CA PHE A 39 4.59 4.79 20.81
C PHE A 39 5.96 4.73 20.15
N LEU A 40 5.96 4.49 18.84
CA LEU A 40 7.13 4.60 17.99
C LEU A 40 7.59 6.06 17.88
N GLU A 41 8.87 6.32 18.16
CA GLU A 41 9.46 7.65 18.05
C GLU A 41 10.84 7.64 17.38
N VAL A 42 11.27 8.82 16.94
CA VAL A 42 12.65 9.02 16.48
C VAL A 42 13.59 8.83 17.66
N LEU A 43 14.61 8.00 17.47
CA LEU A 43 15.57 7.67 18.52
C LEU A 43 16.23 8.94 19.09
N GLY A 44 16.20 9.09 20.41
CA GLY A 44 16.84 10.21 21.12
C GLY A 44 15.95 11.45 21.27
N LYS A 45 14.69 11.36 20.87
CA LYS A 45 13.69 12.40 21.14
C LYS A 45 13.35 12.46 22.63
N SER A 46 13.30 11.32 23.32
CA SER A 46 13.10 11.29 24.77
C SER A 46 14.33 10.70 25.49
N ARG A 47 14.45 10.99 26.80
CA ARG A 47 15.64 10.63 27.59
C ARG A 47 15.68 9.15 28.00
N LYS A 48 14.61 8.39 27.75
CA LYS A 48 14.39 7.00 28.23
C LYS A 48 13.80 6.11 27.12
N ASP A 49 14.26 6.29 25.89
CA ASP A 49 13.69 5.58 24.74
C ASP A 49 14.25 4.15 24.73
N ARG A 50 13.36 3.17 24.79
CA ARG A 50 13.73 1.77 24.54
C ARG A 50 14.01 1.63 23.04
N LYS A 51 15.01 0.82 22.68
CA LYS A 51 15.47 0.75 21.30
C LYS A 51 14.78 -0.39 20.56
N VAL A 52 14.45 -0.15 19.29
CA VAL A 52 13.82 -1.16 18.42
C VAL A 52 14.39 -1.10 17.02
N PHE A 53 14.60 -2.26 16.40
CA PHE A 53 14.92 -2.37 14.98
C PHE A 53 13.63 -2.63 14.21
N LEU A 54 13.13 -1.58 13.55
CA LEU A 54 11.86 -1.62 12.81
C LEU A 54 12.01 -2.42 11.50
N GLY A 55 13.18 -2.36 10.87
CA GLY A 55 13.44 -3.04 9.61
C GLY A 55 12.83 -2.36 8.38
N ASP A 56 13.30 -2.80 7.20
CA ASP A 56 12.95 -2.23 5.90
C ASP A 56 11.48 -2.44 5.54
N VAL A 57 10.94 -3.61 5.84
CA VAL A 57 9.55 -3.98 5.54
C VAL A 57 8.55 -3.12 6.32
N ALA A 58 8.68 -3.03 7.64
CA ALA A 58 7.77 -2.24 8.44
C ALA A 58 7.93 -0.74 8.17
N LYS A 59 9.15 -0.26 7.91
CA LYS A 59 9.38 1.11 7.42
C LYS A 59 8.62 1.37 6.12
N ALA A 60 8.72 0.47 5.13
CA ALA A 60 8.03 0.62 3.86
C ALA A 60 6.50 0.61 4.03
N MET A 61 5.98 -0.25 4.91
CA MET A 61 4.55 -0.33 5.22
C MET A 61 4.02 0.96 5.89
N LEU A 62 4.75 1.51 6.86
CA LEU A 62 4.35 2.77 7.49
C LEU A 62 4.41 3.93 6.49
N HIS A 63 5.40 3.96 5.62
CA HIS A 63 5.49 4.97 4.57
C HIS A 63 4.32 4.90 3.58
N SER A 64 3.90 3.69 3.19
CA SER A 64 2.79 3.50 2.23
C SER A 64 1.41 3.79 2.82
N LEU A 65 1.29 4.03 4.12
CA LEU A 65 0.06 4.52 4.74
C LEU A 65 -0.16 6.02 4.54
N GLY A 66 0.90 6.78 4.20
CA GLY A 66 0.81 8.23 4.15
C GLY A 66 0.52 8.83 5.53
N SER A 67 -0.55 9.61 5.64
CA SER A 67 -0.99 10.18 6.92
C SER A 67 -1.58 9.09 7.82
N HIS A 68 -0.94 8.83 8.96
CA HIS A 68 -1.36 7.79 9.89
C HIS A 68 -1.20 8.26 11.34
N GLU A 69 -1.91 7.62 12.26
CA GLU A 69 -1.72 7.81 13.70
C GLU A 69 -0.31 7.35 14.11
N THR A 70 0.17 7.82 15.27
CA THR A 70 1.49 7.37 15.74
C THR A 70 1.44 5.86 16.04
N PRO A 71 2.31 5.03 15.43
CA PRO A 71 2.28 3.59 15.65
C PRO A 71 2.54 3.22 17.11
N ILE A 72 1.85 2.19 17.60
CA ILE A 72 1.90 1.74 19.01
C ILE A 72 2.37 0.29 19.06
N PHE A 73 3.34 0.00 19.93
CA PHE A 73 3.79 -1.36 20.21
C PHE A 73 2.82 -2.06 21.15
N THR A 74 2.25 -3.17 20.70
CA THR A 74 1.37 -4.04 21.51
C THR A 74 2.14 -5.18 22.18
N ASP A 75 3.26 -5.59 21.58
CA ASP A 75 4.28 -6.44 22.19
C ASP A 75 5.63 -5.78 21.97
N GLU A 76 6.22 -5.28 23.05
CA GLU A 76 7.48 -4.55 22.98
C GLU A 76 8.68 -5.49 22.86
N PRO A 77 9.78 -5.02 22.25
CA PRO A 77 11.03 -5.77 22.25
C PRO A 77 11.55 -5.96 23.68
N ASN A 78 11.83 -7.22 24.02
CA ASN A 78 12.53 -7.59 25.24
C ASN A 78 14.05 -7.62 24.98
N TRP A 79 14.68 -8.80 25.01
CA TRP A 79 16.12 -8.95 24.72
C TRP A 79 16.45 -8.86 23.22
N ASP A 80 15.50 -9.26 22.36
CA ASP A 80 15.64 -9.20 20.91
C ASP A 80 14.96 -7.94 20.38
N GLU A 81 15.75 -6.89 20.12
CA GLU A 81 15.27 -5.60 19.62
C GLU A 81 14.53 -5.67 18.26
N GLN A 82 14.54 -6.83 17.58
CA GLN A 82 13.88 -7.05 16.30
C GLN A 82 12.64 -7.97 16.41
N ARG A 83 12.30 -8.45 17.61
CA ARG A 83 11.05 -9.17 17.89
C ARG A 83 10.07 -8.24 18.60
N TRP A 84 8.93 -7.97 17.98
CA TRP A 84 7.95 -7.01 18.48
C TRP A 84 6.63 -7.15 17.70
N GLU A 85 5.58 -6.52 18.21
CA GLU A 85 4.29 -6.34 17.54
C GLU A 85 3.92 -4.86 17.57
N LEU A 86 3.53 -4.34 16.40
CA LEU A 86 3.20 -2.94 16.19
C LEU A 86 1.83 -2.83 15.54
N THR A 87 1.03 -1.86 15.99
CA THR A 87 -0.24 -1.50 15.36
C THR A 87 -0.21 -0.06 14.90
N CYS A 88 -0.88 0.21 13.79
CA CYS A 88 -1.01 1.55 13.22
C CYS A 88 -2.37 1.69 12.54
N LYS A 89 -2.98 2.86 12.64
CA LYS A 89 -4.25 3.20 12.00
C LYS A 89 -4.07 4.36 11.04
N SER A 90 -4.72 4.28 9.89
CA SER A 90 -4.75 5.35 8.90
C SER A 90 -6.09 5.32 8.17
N ASN A 91 -6.89 6.38 8.33
CA ASN A 91 -8.20 6.52 7.70
C ASN A 91 -9.07 5.24 7.84
N GLU A 92 -9.20 4.48 6.76
CA GLU A 92 -10.01 3.25 6.66
C GLU A 92 -9.21 1.96 6.87
N LEU A 93 -7.90 2.07 7.14
CA LEU A 93 -6.99 0.95 7.34
C LEU A 93 -6.58 0.79 8.81
N ASN A 94 -6.68 -0.44 9.30
CA ASN A 94 -6.01 -0.87 10.53
C ASN A 94 -4.93 -1.89 10.16
N ILE A 95 -3.69 -1.62 10.58
CA ILE A 95 -2.56 -2.49 10.29
C ILE A 95 -1.94 -3.00 11.58
N LYS A 96 -1.62 -4.28 11.54
CA LYS A 96 -0.86 -4.97 12.56
C LYS A 96 0.36 -5.63 11.93
N ILE A 97 1.54 -5.35 12.45
CA ILE A 97 2.81 -5.90 11.99
C ILE A 97 3.44 -6.66 13.15
N THR A 98 3.69 -7.95 12.94
CA THR A 98 4.41 -8.79 13.90
C THR A 98 5.76 -9.15 13.32
N SER A 99 6.84 -8.83 14.05
CA SER A 99 8.21 -9.19 13.69
C SER A 99 8.69 -10.38 14.51
N SER A 100 9.22 -11.40 13.83
CA SER A 100 9.74 -12.61 14.48
C SER A 100 10.84 -13.24 13.65
N HIS A 101 11.77 -13.93 14.31
CA HIS A 101 12.76 -14.74 13.60
C HIS A 101 12.14 -16.05 13.14
N TYR A 102 12.63 -16.60 12.04
CA TYR A 102 12.20 -17.91 11.53
C TYR A 102 13.35 -18.89 11.29
N TRP A 103 14.60 -18.42 11.41
CA TRP A 103 15.80 -19.26 11.35
C TRP A 103 16.98 -18.58 12.04
N GLY A 104 18.09 -19.31 12.20
CA GLY A 104 19.37 -18.74 12.63
C GLY A 104 19.35 -18.05 14.01
N PHE A 105 18.37 -18.38 14.85
CA PHE A 105 18.17 -17.80 16.19
C PHE A 105 18.13 -16.26 16.23
N GLY A 106 17.78 -15.59 15.12
CA GLY A 106 17.72 -14.13 15.07
C GLY A 106 19.07 -13.41 15.05
N LEU A 107 20.17 -14.11 14.73
CA LEU A 107 21.53 -13.51 14.77
C LEU A 107 21.76 -12.42 13.71
N PHE A 108 20.95 -12.36 12.65
CA PHE A 108 21.05 -11.36 11.59
C PHE A 108 19.66 -10.86 11.18
N SER A 109 19.56 -9.65 10.62
CA SER A 109 18.26 -9.10 10.16
C SER A 109 17.54 -10.00 9.15
N ARG A 110 18.30 -10.73 8.33
CA ARG A 110 17.78 -11.70 7.35
C ARG A 110 17.14 -12.94 7.98
N CYS A 111 17.31 -13.13 9.28
CA CYS A 111 16.66 -14.18 10.06
C CYS A 111 15.20 -13.88 10.38
N PHE A 112 14.75 -12.64 10.14
CA PHE A 112 13.42 -12.16 10.51
C PHE A 112 12.47 -12.09 9.33
N TYR A 113 11.20 -12.21 9.66
CA TYR A 113 10.09 -11.91 8.78
C TYR A 113 9.10 -11.00 9.51
N ASN A 114 8.33 -10.25 8.73
CA ASN A 114 7.15 -9.57 9.22
C ASN A 114 5.90 -10.27 8.71
N LYS A 115 4.97 -10.56 9.62
CA LYS A 115 3.57 -10.84 9.31
C LYS A 115 2.84 -9.51 9.32
N ILE A 116 2.16 -9.19 8.23
CA ILE A 116 1.44 -7.93 8.02
C ILE A 116 -0.03 -8.28 7.88
N GLU A 117 -0.85 -7.75 8.76
CA GLU A 117 -2.29 -7.93 8.75
C GLU A 117 -2.91 -6.58 8.47
N ILE A 118 -3.67 -6.48 7.38
CA ILE A 118 -4.27 -5.24 6.91
C ILE A 118 -5.78 -5.42 6.88
N GLU A 119 -6.49 -4.62 7.66
CA GLU A 119 -7.94 -4.58 7.71
C GLU A 119 -8.47 -3.30 7.08
N GLY A 120 -9.54 -3.40 6.30
CA GLY A 120 -10.16 -2.29 5.58
C GLY A 120 -10.70 -2.67 4.20
N PRO A 121 -11.20 -1.70 3.41
CA PRO A 121 -11.72 -1.96 2.07
C PRO A 121 -10.66 -2.53 1.13
N LEU A 122 -11.03 -3.51 0.31
CA LEU A 122 -10.09 -4.21 -0.57
C LEU A 122 -9.32 -3.26 -1.50
N SER A 123 -9.98 -2.27 -2.10
CA SER A 123 -9.32 -1.27 -2.98
C SER A 123 -8.20 -0.51 -2.25
N VAL A 124 -8.49 0.00 -1.04
CA VAL A 124 -7.53 0.74 -0.22
C VAL A 124 -6.38 -0.16 0.25
N ARG A 125 -6.67 -1.41 0.63
CA ARG A 125 -5.64 -2.42 0.98
C ARG A 125 -4.73 -2.73 -0.20
N SER A 126 -5.31 -3.00 -1.37
CA SER A 126 -4.57 -3.28 -2.61
C SER A 126 -3.65 -2.14 -2.98
N ARG A 127 -4.16 -0.90 -2.90
CA ARG A 127 -3.36 0.31 -3.14
C ARG A 127 -2.19 0.42 -2.17
N CYS A 128 -2.45 0.27 -0.88
CA CYS A 128 -1.41 0.36 0.15
C CYS A 128 -0.30 -0.71 -0.05
N VAL A 129 -0.68 -1.94 -0.42
CA VAL A 129 0.28 -3.03 -0.72
C VAL A 129 1.11 -2.73 -1.97
N HIS A 130 0.49 -2.21 -3.03
CA HIS A 130 1.21 -1.78 -4.22
C HIS A 130 2.29 -0.73 -3.89
N ASP A 131 1.93 0.27 -3.09
CA ASP A 131 2.82 1.37 -2.73
C ASP A 131 3.93 0.93 -1.77
N MET A 132 3.64 -0.01 -0.88
CA MET A 132 4.63 -0.66 -0.03
C MET A 132 5.68 -1.38 -0.88
N VAL A 133 5.28 -2.18 -1.87
CA VAL A 133 6.20 -2.93 -2.73
C VAL A 133 7.05 -1.98 -3.58
N SER A 134 6.45 -0.90 -4.10
CA SER A 134 7.16 0.15 -4.81
C SER A 134 8.21 0.83 -3.91
N THR A 135 7.83 1.19 -2.68
CA THR A 135 8.72 1.78 -1.66
C THR A 135 9.86 0.84 -1.26
N LEU A 136 9.59 -0.47 -1.18
CA LEU A 136 10.58 -1.47 -0.79
C LEU A 136 11.59 -1.76 -1.91
N GLY A 137 11.19 -1.60 -3.19
CA GLY A 137 12.07 -1.80 -4.36
C GLY A 137 12.46 -3.25 -4.64
N ARG A 138 11.81 -4.22 -3.98
CA ARG A 138 12.02 -5.67 -4.15
C ARG A 138 10.75 -6.44 -3.82
N ASN A 139 10.75 -7.72 -4.16
CA ASN A 139 9.66 -8.64 -3.82
C ASN A 139 9.70 -9.01 -2.32
N PRO A 140 8.68 -8.68 -1.51
CA PRO A 140 8.68 -8.99 -0.08
C PRO A 140 8.62 -10.49 0.24
N TRP A 141 7.99 -11.29 -0.63
CA TRP A 141 7.81 -12.73 -0.43
C TRP A 141 9.07 -13.57 -0.66
N GLU A 142 10.14 -13.00 -1.21
CA GLU A 142 11.39 -13.73 -1.49
C GLU A 142 12.19 -13.97 -0.21
N ALA A 143 11.94 -15.12 0.42
CA ALA A 143 12.63 -15.54 1.64
C ALA A 143 14.07 -15.99 1.39
N VAL A 144 14.98 -15.61 2.29
CA VAL A 144 16.40 -16.03 2.23
C VAL A 144 16.55 -17.53 2.47
N ARG A 145 15.70 -18.12 3.33
CA ARG A 145 15.65 -19.55 3.59
C ARG A 145 14.23 -20.08 3.38
N ILE A 146 13.94 -20.56 2.18
CA ILE A 146 12.60 -20.99 1.76
C ILE A 146 12.00 -22.03 2.71
N LYS A 147 12.64 -23.18 2.94
CA LYS A 147 12.06 -24.27 3.76
C LYS A 147 11.68 -23.85 5.20
N PRO A 148 12.55 -23.15 5.97
CA PRO A 148 12.15 -22.60 7.27
C PRO A 148 11.01 -21.59 7.18
N PHE A 149 11.00 -20.73 6.15
CA PHE A 149 9.95 -19.74 5.96
C PHE A 149 8.58 -20.39 5.69
N GLU A 150 8.55 -21.38 4.79
CA GLU A 150 7.33 -22.16 4.52
C GLU A 150 6.85 -22.93 5.76
N ARG A 151 7.79 -23.41 6.59
CA ARG A 151 7.44 -24.09 7.85
C ARG A 151 6.77 -23.16 8.85
N VAL A 152 7.31 -21.95 9.06
CA VAL A 152 6.77 -21.00 10.05
C VAL A 152 5.45 -20.40 9.58
N THR A 153 5.34 -20.09 8.29
CA THR A 153 4.12 -19.50 7.70
C THR A 153 3.05 -20.53 7.37
N ARG A 154 3.43 -21.81 7.27
CA ARG A 154 2.60 -22.94 6.82
C ARG A 154 2.04 -22.75 5.41
N LEU A 155 2.76 -21.98 4.58
CA LEU A 155 2.40 -21.62 3.22
C LEU A 155 3.62 -21.84 2.31
N LYS A 156 3.38 -22.30 1.09
CA LYS A 156 4.41 -22.41 0.05
C LYS A 156 4.78 -21.05 -0.50
N ILE A 157 5.99 -20.95 -1.06
CA ILE A 157 6.44 -19.71 -1.72
C ILE A 157 5.50 -19.24 -2.84
N SER A 158 4.88 -20.17 -3.55
CA SER A 158 3.89 -19.86 -4.60
C SER A 158 2.62 -19.24 -4.02
N GLU A 159 2.18 -19.67 -2.84
CA GLU A 159 1.00 -19.11 -2.17
C GLU A 159 1.29 -17.68 -1.71
N HIS A 160 2.48 -17.43 -1.15
CA HIS A 160 2.92 -16.06 -0.85
C HIS A 160 2.92 -15.19 -2.09
N PHE A 161 3.50 -15.65 -3.20
CA PHE A 161 3.49 -14.93 -4.47
C PHE A 161 2.06 -14.57 -4.91
N GLU A 162 1.13 -15.53 -4.92
CA GLU A 162 -0.25 -15.29 -5.33
C GLU A 162 -0.97 -14.27 -4.44
N MET A 163 -0.77 -14.36 -3.11
CA MET A 163 -1.39 -13.42 -2.15
C MET A 163 -0.91 -11.99 -2.36
N TRP A 164 0.38 -11.78 -2.59
CA TRP A 164 0.92 -10.46 -2.91
C TRP A 164 0.49 -9.99 -4.30
N ASN A 165 0.63 -10.85 -5.31
CA ASN A 165 0.37 -10.52 -6.70
C ASN A 165 -1.11 -10.17 -6.93
N THR A 166 -2.05 -10.87 -6.29
CA THR A 166 -3.48 -10.57 -6.39
C THR A 166 -3.79 -9.11 -6.00
N LEU A 167 -3.27 -8.65 -4.87
CA LEU A 167 -3.47 -7.27 -4.41
C LEU A 167 -2.76 -6.25 -5.31
N ILE A 168 -1.54 -6.56 -5.76
CA ILE A 168 -0.77 -5.68 -6.66
C ILE A 168 -1.47 -5.53 -8.01
N GLN A 169 -1.92 -6.63 -8.62
CA GLN A 169 -2.63 -6.59 -9.90
C GLN A 169 -3.97 -5.88 -9.77
N ARG A 170 -4.68 -6.07 -8.65
CA ARG A 170 -5.91 -5.35 -8.39
C ARG A 170 -5.70 -3.84 -8.36
N ALA A 171 -4.70 -3.35 -7.61
CA ALA A 171 -4.39 -1.91 -7.56
C ALA A 171 -4.04 -1.36 -8.95
N LYS A 172 -3.28 -2.11 -9.75
CA LYS A 172 -2.94 -1.75 -11.12
C LYS A 172 -4.16 -1.68 -12.03
N ASN A 173 -5.04 -2.66 -11.95
CA ASN A 173 -6.27 -2.70 -12.73
C ASN A 173 -7.19 -1.54 -12.36
N GLU A 174 -7.37 -1.25 -11.07
CA GLU A 174 -8.17 -0.12 -10.60
C GLU A 174 -7.61 1.23 -11.11
N MET A 175 -6.30 1.45 -11.06
CA MET A 175 -5.67 2.64 -11.65
C MET A 175 -5.86 2.71 -13.17
N ASN A 176 -5.69 1.59 -13.86
CA ASN A 176 -5.87 1.54 -15.31
C ASN A 176 -7.32 1.80 -15.72
N GLU A 177 -8.29 1.29 -14.96
CA GLU A 177 -9.71 1.61 -15.16
C GLU A 177 -9.98 3.10 -14.98
N GLN A 178 -9.38 3.76 -13.99
CA GLN A 178 -9.52 5.21 -13.81
C GLN A 178 -8.97 5.98 -15.01
N ILE A 179 -7.81 5.60 -15.54
CA ILE A 179 -7.23 6.18 -16.77
C ILE A 179 -8.22 6.03 -17.93
N LEU A 180 -8.70 4.81 -18.19
CA LEU A 180 -9.65 4.53 -19.28
C LEU A 180 -10.96 5.32 -19.14
N ARG A 181 -11.47 5.48 -17.91
CA ARG A 181 -12.68 6.27 -17.64
C ARG A 181 -12.49 7.74 -17.96
N LEU A 182 -11.34 8.32 -17.63
CA LEU A 182 -11.05 9.72 -17.95
C LEU A 182 -10.80 9.92 -19.45
N GLU A 183 -10.14 8.97 -20.13
CA GLU A 183 -9.98 9.01 -21.59
C GLU A 183 -11.32 8.98 -22.33
N ASP A 184 -12.26 8.15 -21.88
CA ASP A 184 -13.61 8.11 -22.44
C ASP A 184 -14.34 9.46 -22.26
N LYS A 185 -14.15 10.12 -21.11
CA LYS A 185 -14.68 11.48 -20.89
C LYS A 185 -14.05 12.50 -21.84
N VAL A 186 -12.73 12.50 -22.01
CA VAL A 186 -12.04 13.39 -22.97
C VAL A 186 -12.59 13.16 -24.38
N ARG A 187 -12.73 11.89 -24.80
CA ARG A 187 -13.26 11.54 -26.11
C ARG A 187 -14.68 12.07 -26.34
N LYS A 188 -15.54 12.03 -25.32
CA LYS A 188 -16.93 12.51 -25.39
C LYS A 188 -17.03 14.04 -25.46
N LEU A 189 -16.07 14.77 -24.91
CA LEU A 189 -16.05 16.24 -24.93
C LEU A 189 -15.45 16.82 -26.22
N ARG A 190 -14.73 16.00 -27.00
CA ARG A 190 -14.18 16.44 -28.30
C ARG A 190 -15.30 16.84 -29.26
N GLY A 191 -15.19 18.03 -29.84
CA GLY A 191 -16.17 18.58 -30.77
C GLY A 191 -17.43 19.15 -30.13
N VAL A 192 -17.52 19.17 -28.79
CA VAL A 192 -18.64 19.78 -28.07
C VAL A 192 -18.41 21.28 -27.83
N ASN A 193 -17.15 21.69 -27.59
CA ASN A 193 -16.78 23.08 -27.37
C ASN A 193 -15.42 23.39 -28.04
N GLU A 194 -15.40 24.33 -28.99
CA GLU A 194 -14.18 24.76 -29.69
C GLU A 194 -13.18 25.45 -28.75
N ASN A 195 -13.66 26.09 -27.68
CA ASN A 195 -12.81 26.74 -26.68
C ASN A 195 -12.16 25.74 -25.71
N ALA A 196 -12.62 24.48 -25.68
CA ALA A 196 -12.12 23.44 -24.80
C ALA A 196 -10.91 22.67 -25.36
N VAL A 197 -10.48 22.94 -26.60
CA VAL A 197 -9.44 22.18 -27.31
C VAL A 197 -8.13 22.12 -26.52
N GLU A 198 -7.66 23.25 -25.97
CA GLU A 198 -6.43 23.28 -25.18
C GLU A 198 -6.56 22.55 -23.83
N LEU A 199 -7.72 22.63 -23.19
CA LEU A 199 -8.00 21.91 -21.94
C LEU A 199 -8.03 20.39 -22.18
N LEU A 200 -8.64 19.94 -23.27
CA LEU A 200 -8.66 18.53 -23.64
C LEU A 200 -7.27 18.02 -24.02
N ARG A 201 -6.45 18.83 -24.71
CA ARG A 201 -5.04 18.52 -24.99
C ARG A 201 -4.22 18.39 -23.69
N SER A 202 -4.46 19.27 -22.73
CA SER A 202 -3.84 19.19 -21.40
C SER A 202 -4.25 17.90 -20.66
N ALA A 203 -5.52 17.52 -20.76
CA ALA A 203 -6.01 16.27 -20.18
C ALA A 203 -5.35 15.04 -20.83
N ASP A 204 -5.24 15.00 -22.16
CA ASP A 204 -4.55 13.91 -22.88
C ASP A 204 -3.09 13.76 -22.41
N LEU A 205 -2.35 14.87 -22.33
CA LEU A 205 -0.95 14.84 -21.88
C LEU A 205 -0.84 14.27 -20.45
N ALA A 206 -1.73 14.70 -19.56
CA ALA A 206 -1.77 14.18 -18.19
C ALA A 206 -2.13 12.68 -18.15
N LEU A 207 -2.98 12.18 -19.05
CA LEU A 207 -3.32 10.76 -19.13
C LEU A 207 -2.15 9.91 -19.65
N GLU A 208 -1.39 10.41 -20.62
CA GLU A 208 -0.14 9.76 -21.08
C GLU A 208 0.92 9.70 -19.97
N GLU A 209 1.05 10.78 -19.19
CA GLU A 209 1.91 10.79 -18.00
C GLU A 209 1.43 9.76 -16.95
N ALA A 210 0.12 9.60 -16.76
CA ALA A 210 -0.44 8.59 -15.87
C ALA A 210 -0.12 7.16 -16.34
N ARG A 211 -0.19 6.88 -17.64
CA ARG A 211 0.17 5.58 -18.23
C ARG A 211 1.65 5.26 -18.01
N THR A 212 2.51 6.24 -18.28
CA THR A 212 3.96 6.12 -18.06
C THR A 212 4.26 5.83 -16.59
N ALA A 213 3.67 6.61 -15.68
CA ALA A 213 3.84 6.41 -14.24
C ALA A 213 3.35 5.04 -13.75
N LEU A 214 2.25 4.51 -14.32
CA LEU A 214 1.71 3.20 -13.97
C LEU A 214 2.68 2.07 -14.38
N SER A 215 3.31 2.20 -15.56
CA SER A 215 4.37 1.29 -16.01
C SER A 215 5.56 1.29 -15.04
N ASP A 216 5.93 2.47 -14.56
CA ASP A 216 7.05 2.66 -13.62
C ASP A 216 6.71 2.31 -12.17
N ARG A 217 5.50 1.78 -11.89
CA ARG A 217 5.00 1.46 -10.53
C ARG A 217 5.00 2.66 -9.59
N ASN A 218 4.86 3.87 -10.12
CA ASN A 218 4.82 5.12 -9.36
C ASN A 218 3.37 5.58 -9.17
N ALA A 219 2.68 4.91 -8.25
CA ALA A 219 1.27 5.17 -8.00
C ALA A 219 0.97 6.63 -7.56
N PRO A 220 1.80 7.30 -6.74
CA PRO A 220 1.61 8.72 -6.43
C PRO A 220 1.73 9.63 -7.67
N ALA A 221 2.55 9.27 -8.66
CA ALA A 221 2.60 10.01 -9.92
C ALA A 221 1.35 9.77 -10.78
N VAL A 222 0.81 8.55 -10.79
CA VAL A 222 -0.48 8.23 -11.44
C VAL A 222 -1.60 9.11 -10.89
N GLU A 223 -1.75 9.18 -9.56
CA GLU A 223 -2.82 9.98 -8.93
C GLU A 223 -2.68 11.48 -9.20
N ARG A 224 -1.46 12.02 -9.15
CA ARG A 224 -1.20 13.43 -9.50
C ARG A 224 -1.53 13.72 -10.95
N ALA A 225 -1.24 12.79 -11.86
CA ALA A 225 -1.57 12.92 -13.27
C ALA A 225 -3.08 12.81 -13.53
N LEU A 226 -3.76 11.83 -12.92
CA LEU A 226 -5.22 11.70 -12.96
C LEU A 226 -5.95 12.91 -12.39
N SER A 227 -5.46 13.49 -11.29
CA SER A 227 -6.04 14.71 -10.70
C SER A 227 -5.96 15.90 -11.66
N ARG A 228 -4.82 16.07 -12.33
CA ARG A 228 -4.66 17.11 -13.37
C ARG A 228 -5.58 16.85 -14.56
N ALA A 229 -5.63 15.62 -15.07
CA ALA A 229 -6.52 15.25 -16.16
C ALA A 229 -7.99 15.52 -15.80
N SER A 230 -8.42 15.11 -14.60
CA SER A 230 -9.77 15.34 -14.10
C SER A 230 -10.10 16.83 -14.02
N ASN A 231 -9.19 17.66 -13.51
CA ASN A 231 -9.41 19.10 -13.42
C ASN A 231 -9.57 19.73 -14.82
N SER A 232 -8.73 19.37 -15.78
CA SER A 232 -8.83 19.87 -17.15
C SER A 232 -10.14 19.42 -17.82
N ILE A 233 -10.59 18.17 -17.58
CA ILE A 233 -11.87 17.65 -18.08
C ILE A 233 -13.05 18.43 -17.49
N ILE A 234 -13.03 18.72 -16.18
CA ILE A 234 -14.10 19.46 -15.51
C ILE A 234 -14.22 20.88 -16.07
N GLN A 235 -13.10 21.56 -16.29
CA GLN A 235 -13.08 22.90 -16.89
C GLN A 235 -13.52 22.90 -18.36
N ALA A 236 -13.25 21.80 -19.08
CA ALA A 236 -13.67 21.64 -20.47
C ALA A 236 -15.17 21.32 -20.63
N ASP A 237 -15.87 20.92 -19.56
CA ASP A 237 -17.30 20.58 -19.61
C ASP A 237 -18.16 21.86 -19.64
N PRO A 238 -18.96 22.08 -20.70
CA PRO A 238 -19.82 23.27 -20.82
C PRO A 238 -20.83 23.42 -19.67
N LYS A 239 -21.22 22.32 -19.01
CA LYS A 239 -22.14 22.38 -17.87
C LYS A 239 -21.53 23.05 -16.65
N THR A 240 -20.20 23.04 -16.53
CA THR A 240 -19.47 23.71 -15.44
C THR A 240 -19.54 25.24 -15.59
N GLU A 241 -19.51 25.75 -16.83
CA GLU A 241 -19.69 27.18 -17.11
C GLU A 241 -21.11 27.66 -16.78
N LEU A 242 -22.14 26.87 -17.11
CA LEU A 242 -23.55 27.20 -16.81
C LEU A 242 -23.83 27.27 -15.30
N LEU A 243 -23.21 26.40 -14.50
CA LEU A 243 -23.32 26.43 -13.04
C LEU A 243 -22.67 27.69 -12.44
N THR A 244 -21.49 28.05 -12.91
CA THR A 244 -20.78 29.25 -12.44
C THR A 244 -21.55 30.53 -12.79
N THR A 245 -22.14 30.54 -13.98
CA THR A 245 -22.93 31.67 -14.49
C THR A 245 -24.23 31.84 -13.70
N ASN A 246 -24.95 30.75 -13.37
CA ASN A 246 -26.18 30.84 -12.58
C ASN A 246 -25.94 31.29 -11.13
N ILE A 247 -24.81 30.90 -10.50
CA ILE A 247 -24.46 31.39 -9.15
C ILE A 247 -24.21 32.90 -9.15
N LEU A 248 -23.66 33.45 -10.24
CA LEU A 248 -23.42 34.88 -10.39
C LEU A 248 -24.70 35.70 -10.67
N PHE A 249 -25.80 35.05 -11.07
CA PHE A 249 -27.07 35.70 -11.37
C PHE A 249 -28.15 35.52 -10.29
N ASP A 250 -27.88 34.74 -9.24
CA ASP A 250 -28.76 34.55 -8.07
C ASP A 250 -28.37 35.46 -6.86
N GLU A 251 -27.40 36.37 -7.02
CA GLU A 251 -26.99 37.35 -6.00
C GLU A 251 -27.62 38.75 -6.14
N ASP A 252 -28.58 38.95 -7.04
CA ASP A 252 -29.32 40.24 -7.21
C ASP A 252 -30.76 40.21 -6.65
#